data_AF-A0A1F2QCE7-F1
#
_entry.id   AF-A0A1F2QCE7-F1
#
_cell.length_a   1.000
_cell.length_b   1.000
_cell.length_c   1.000
_cell.angle_alpha   90.00
_cell.angle_beta   90.00
_cell.angle_gamma   90.00
#
_symmetry.space_group_name_H-M   'P 1'
#
loop_
_entity.id
_entity.type
_entity.pdbx_description
1 polymer ?
#
loop_
_entity_poly.entity_id
_entity_poly.type
_entity_poly.pdbx_seq_one_letter_code
_entity_poly.pdbx_strand_id
1 'polypeptide(L)'
;MRATNVARTLTAAVVVVAMAGCSRTAAPPAGRAGTPALGAGFRYSDYGPKRDPGPQYWVRVGQEMAARFPGAAPETIWIVGHLDGNGVCLSFPVEGVHPLVRGEATDRNETVLDSFDRNGFRVWLQVEPGHAPVEQLIDLVLARYGHHPSVVGFGVDVEWYRSTTEPEGEAVTDEDAKAWVAAIRAHNPGYGLFLKHWEQEKLPPTVRDGILFVDDSQILPSLDAMVAEFAEWGRSFAPGPVAFQVGYPSDRPWWSRLGDPPREIGEAILAAVPNARALFWVDFTVNEVFPPEPLAATKPPIVGVKIYDYKGDLEALFEQWRRLGITTAFVGADLAGRDDFRAVAARTGTELFVIFPVFYAPDELKRDPDLWAVTAKGERAKDDWVEFACPTREAFRRARVEQACELVSSPAPPAKRSGEHG
;
A
#
# COMPACT_ATOMS: atom_id res chain seq x y z
N MET A 1 -50.79 60.96 -16.90
CA MET A 1 -50.50 60.83 -15.46
C MET A 1 -50.74 59.39 -15.05
N ARG A 2 -49.65 58.71 -14.61
CA ARG A 2 -49.54 57.47 -13.78
C ARG A 2 -50.29 56.19 -14.21
N ALA A 3 -49.78 54.97 -14.10
CA ALA A 3 -48.45 54.39 -13.90
C ALA A 3 -48.60 52.85 -14.02
N THR A 4 -47.58 52.17 -14.60
CA THR A 4 -47.04 50.81 -14.29
C THR A 4 -47.97 49.59 -14.21
N ASN A 5 -47.83 48.59 -15.10
CA ASN A 5 -46.85 47.46 -15.12
C ASN A 5 -47.01 46.43 -13.98
N VAL A 6 -47.15 45.13 -14.33
CA VAL A 6 -46.12 44.06 -14.15
C VAL A 6 -46.72 42.64 -14.33
N ALA A 7 -46.03 41.88 -15.21
CA ALA A 7 -45.72 40.44 -15.26
C ALA A 7 -46.80 39.34 -15.31
N ARG A 8 -46.62 38.46 -16.30
CA ARG A 8 -46.25 37.05 -16.06
C ARG A 8 -45.39 36.52 -17.20
N THR A 9 -44.16 36.15 -16.86
CA THR A 9 -43.11 35.63 -17.74
C THR A 9 -43.34 34.13 -17.98
N LEU A 10 -43.33 33.70 -19.24
CA LEU A 10 -43.12 32.32 -19.65
C LEU A 10 -41.64 31.96 -19.48
N THR A 11 -41.35 30.81 -18.89
CA THR A 11 -40.05 30.15 -19.06
C THR A 11 -40.28 28.77 -19.65
N ALA A 12 -39.89 28.64 -20.92
CA ALA A 12 -39.86 27.39 -21.66
C ALA A 12 -38.72 26.50 -21.16
N ALA A 13 -39.00 25.21 -21.00
CA ALA A 13 -37.99 24.20 -20.74
C ALA A 13 -37.18 23.96 -22.03
N VAL A 14 -35.89 24.25 -21.98
CA VAL A 14 -34.92 23.87 -23.02
C VAL A 14 -34.40 22.48 -22.68
N VAL A 15 -34.76 21.50 -23.51
CA VAL A 15 -34.14 20.18 -23.54
C VAL A 15 -32.82 20.32 -24.28
N VAL A 16 -31.70 20.23 -23.57
CA VAL A 16 -30.37 20.09 -24.19
C VAL A 16 -30.13 18.61 -24.47
N VAL A 17 -30.22 18.25 -25.75
CA VAL A 17 -29.72 16.98 -26.26
C VAL A 17 -28.19 17.08 -26.27
N ALA A 18 -27.53 16.37 -25.35
CA ALA A 18 -26.08 16.19 -25.39
C ALA A 18 -25.75 15.23 -26.55
N MET A 19 -25.27 15.79 -27.67
CA MET A 19 -24.62 15.04 -28.73
C MET A 19 -23.32 14.46 -28.17
N ALA A 20 -23.28 13.15 -27.97
CA ALA A 20 -22.06 12.39 -27.70
C ALA A 20 -21.18 12.40 -28.95
N GLY A 21 -20.34 13.43 -29.09
CA GLY A 21 -19.25 13.44 -30.05
C GLY A 21 -18.14 12.51 -29.57
N CYS A 22 -17.88 11.44 -30.32
CA CYS A 22 -16.65 10.65 -30.20
C CYS A 22 -15.45 11.51 -30.60
N SER A 23 -14.96 12.31 -29.67
CA SER A 23 -13.64 12.94 -29.79
C SER A 23 -12.59 11.90 -29.44
N ARG A 24 -11.90 11.38 -30.46
CA ARG A 24 -10.61 10.72 -30.28
C ARG A 24 -9.70 11.70 -29.54
N THR A 25 -9.36 11.40 -28.30
CA THR A 25 -8.31 12.09 -27.56
C THR A 25 -7.02 11.91 -28.35
N ALA A 26 -6.60 12.98 -29.02
CA ALA A 26 -5.29 13.05 -29.62
C ALA A 26 -4.24 12.90 -28.51
N ALA A 27 -3.28 12.02 -28.71
CA ALA A 27 -2.13 11.88 -27.84
C ALA A 27 -1.45 13.25 -27.66
N PRO A 28 -0.99 13.59 -26.45
CA PRO A 28 -0.25 14.82 -26.24
C PRO A 28 1.01 14.82 -27.13
N PRO A 29 1.39 15.98 -27.68
CA PRO A 29 2.58 16.07 -28.51
C PRO A 29 3.81 15.68 -27.69
N ALA A 30 4.68 14.86 -28.29
CA ALA A 30 5.98 14.51 -27.75
C ALA A 30 6.78 15.79 -27.45
N GLY A 31 6.73 16.23 -26.20
CA GLY A 31 7.56 17.30 -25.68
C GLY A 31 9.03 16.86 -25.73
N ARG A 32 9.90 17.78 -26.13
CA ARG A 32 11.37 17.66 -26.13
C ARG A 32 11.85 16.76 -24.98
N ALA A 33 12.52 15.66 -25.33
CA ALA A 33 13.18 14.77 -24.38
C ALA A 33 14.22 15.59 -23.59
N GLY A 34 13.82 16.10 -22.43
CA GLY A 34 14.77 16.47 -21.39
C GLY A 34 15.56 15.22 -20.99
N THR A 35 16.73 15.42 -20.37
CA THR A 35 17.46 14.34 -19.72
C THR A 35 16.47 13.52 -18.89
N PRO A 36 16.36 12.19 -19.10
CA PRO A 36 15.45 11.36 -18.33
C PRO A 36 15.64 11.64 -16.84
N ALA A 37 14.54 11.95 -16.16
CA ALA A 37 14.54 12.12 -14.71
C ALA A 37 15.19 10.89 -14.06
N LEU A 38 16.01 11.12 -13.03
CA LEU A 38 16.61 10.06 -12.21
C LEU A 38 15.52 9.08 -11.73
N GLY A 39 15.77 7.78 -11.82
CA GLY A 39 14.95 6.76 -11.19
C GLY A 39 15.39 6.53 -9.75
N ALA A 40 14.46 6.43 -8.82
CA ALA A 40 14.80 5.99 -7.48
C ALA A 40 13.66 5.17 -6.88
N GLY A 41 14.00 4.03 -6.32
CA GLY A 41 13.02 3.14 -5.70
C GLY A 41 13.67 1.88 -5.17
N PHE A 42 13.13 0.73 -5.53
CA PHE A 42 13.49 -0.54 -4.90
C PHE A 42 13.60 -1.67 -5.92
N ARG A 43 14.31 -2.72 -5.53
CA ARG A 43 14.28 -4.02 -6.20
C ARG A 43 13.38 -4.96 -5.40
N TYR A 44 12.51 -5.70 -6.06
CA TYR A 44 11.62 -6.71 -5.46
C TYR A 44 11.84 -8.10 -6.06
N SER A 45 11.87 -9.09 -5.18
CA SER A 45 11.68 -10.52 -5.42
C SER A 45 10.67 -11.08 -4.42
N ASP A 46 10.06 -12.22 -4.74
CA ASP A 46 9.13 -12.92 -3.84
C ASP A 46 9.84 -13.64 -2.67
N TYR A 47 11.17 -13.75 -2.71
CA TYR A 47 11.98 -14.43 -1.72
C TYR A 47 12.83 -13.49 -0.84
N GLY A 48 13.02 -12.23 -1.23
CA GLY A 48 13.87 -11.27 -0.52
C GLY A 48 13.29 -10.74 0.80
N PRO A 49 12.07 -10.15 0.82
CA PRO A 49 11.52 -9.57 2.03
C PRO A 49 10.99 -10.67 2.98
N LYS A 50 11.25 -10.54 4.28
CA LYS A 50 10.73 -11.49 5.30
C LYS A 50 9.20 -11.55 5.35
N ARG A 51 8.54 -10.46 4.97
CA ARG A 51 7.09 -10.33 4.86
C ARG A 51 6.75 -9.37 3.74
N ASP A 52 5.92 -9.78 2.80
CA ASP A 52 5.32 -8.87 1.82
C ASP A 52 4.06 -8.21 2.41
N PRO A 53 4.06 -6.88 2.67
CA PRO A 53 2.89 -6.18 3.19
C PRO A 53 1.86 -5.85 2.10
N GLY A 54 2.16 -6.14 0.83
CA GLY A 54 1.26 -5.99 -0.32
C GLY A 54 1.48 -4.71 -1.14
N PRO A 55 0.71 -4.52 -2.23
CA PRO A 55 0.98 -3.51 -3.26
C PRO A 55 1.10 -2.06 -2.74
N GLN A 56 0.28 -1.67 -1.77
CA GLN A 56 0.30 -0.31 -1.22
C GLN A 56 1.60 0.02 -0.49
N TYR A 57 2.22 -0.99 0.12
CA TYR A 57 3.52 -0.83 0.74
C TYR A 57 4.59 -0.51 -0.30
N TRP A 58 4.63 -1.26 -1.40
CA TRP A 58 5.60 -1.04 -2.47
C TRP A 58 5.43 0.29 -3.18
N VAL A 59 4.19 0.74 -3.40
CA VAL A 59 3.91 2.11 -3.89
C VAL A 59 4.52 3.15 -2.96
N ARG A 60 4.29 3.02 -1.65
CA ARG A 60 4.83 3.96 -0.66
C ARG A 60 6.36 3.94 -0.63
N VAL A 61 6.99 2.76 -0.62
CA VAL A 61 8.46 2.62 -0.63
C VAL A 61 9.06 3.34 -1.84
N GLY A 62 8.54 3.12 -3.04
CA GLY A 62 9.05 3.76 -4.25
C GLY A 62 8.90 5.29 -4.20
N GLN A 63 7.77 5.79 -3.73
CA GLN A 63 7.53 7.24 -3.58
C GLN A 63 8.43 7.88 -2.52
N GLU A 64 8.60 7.23 -1.36
CA GLU A 64 9.49 7.71 -0.30
C GLU A 64 10.96 7.71 -0.73
N MET A 65 11.39 6.70 -1.47
CA MET A 65 12.73 6.65 -2.02
C MET A 65 12.95 7.74 -3.07
N ALA A 66 12.03 7.91 -4.03
CA ALA A 66 12.11 8.97 -5.03
C ALA A 66 12.11 10.38 -4.41
N ALA A 67 11.31 10.62 -3.36
CA ALA A 67 11.24 11.91 -2.68
C ALA A 67 12.56 12.35 -2.02
N ARG A 68 13.54 11.45 -1.85
CA ARG A 68 14.88 11.80 -1.35
C ARG A 68 15.73 12.53 -2.39
N PHE A 69 15.41 12.41 -3.67
CA PHE A 69 16.22 12.95 -4.76
C PHE A 69 15.40 13.95 -5.60
N PRO A 70 15.80 15.24 -5.66
CA PRO A 70 15.05 16.25 -6.40
C PRO A 70 14.83 15.89 -7.86
N GLY A 71 13.55 15.85 -8.27
CA GLY A 71 13.16 15.54 -9.65
C GLY A 71 13.24 14.07 -10.03
N ALA A 72 13.52 13.16 -9.10
CA ALA A 72 13.46 11.73 -9.37
C ALA A 72 12.03 11.22 -9.52
N ALA A 73 11.87 10.17 -10.34
CA ALA A 73 10.64 9.42 -10.50
C ALA A 73 10.72 8.09 -9.73
N PRO A 74 9.59 7.59 -9.18
CA PRO A 74 9.55 6.26 -8.59
C PRO A 74 9.85 5.21 -9.66
N GLU A 75 10.86 4.38 -9.42
CA GLU A 75 11.30 3.34 -10.36
C GLU A 75 11.63 2.05 -9.61
N THR A 76 11.30 0.90 -10.20
CA THR A 76 11.55 -0.39 -9.56
C THR A 76 12.05 -1.44 -10.55
N ILE A 77 12.89 -2.33 -10.03
CA ILE A 77 13.19 -3.63 -10.62
C ILE A 77 12.24 -4.64 -9.97
N TRP A 78 11.35 -5.21 -10.77
CA TRP A 78 10.34 -6.17 -10.32
C TRP A 78 10.61 -7.54 -10.94
N ILE A 79 11.05 -8.51 -10.13
CA ILE A 79 11.37 -9.85 -10.62
C ILE A 79 10.09 -10.62 -10.88
N VAL A 80 9.94 -11.08 -12.12
CA VAL A 80 8.80 -11.87 -12.60
C VAL A 80 9.19 -13.29 -12.98
N GLY A 81 10.47 -13.64 -12.87
CA GLY A 81 10.94 -15.01 -12.97
C GLY A 81 12.21 -15.24 -12.16
N HIS A 82 12.18 -16.20 -11.25
CA HIS A 82 13.34 -16.59 -10.44
C HIS A 82 13.92 -17.91 -10.93
N LEU A 83 15.19 -18.16 -10.62
CA LEU A 83 15.86 -19.40 -10.97
C LEU A 83 15.14 -20.60 -10.34
N ASP A 84 14.77 -21.59 -11.14
CA ASP A 84 14.18 -22.85 -10.68
C ASP A 84 14.81 -24.05 -11.39
N GLY A 85 15.60 -24.82 -10.65
CA GLY A 85 16.38 -25.94 -11.18
C GLY A 85 17.37 -25.48 -12.25
N ASN A 86 17.21 -25.97 -13.48
CA ASN A 86 18.07 -25.63 -14.62
C ASN A 86 17.56 -24.43 -15.45
N GLY A 87 16.46 -23.81 -15.03
CA GLY A 87 15.78 -22.77 -15.82
C GLY A 87 15.13 -21.73 -14.92
N VAL A 88 13.92 -21.32 -15.29
CA VAL A 88 13.21 -20.23 -14.62
C VAL A 88 11.77 -20.61 -14.30
N CYS A 89 11.29 -20.17 -13.14
CA CYS A 89 9.88 -20.19 -12.77
C CYS A 89 9.33 -18.77 -12.86
N LEU A 90 8.40 -18.54 -13.80
CA LEU A 90 7.72 -17.27 -13.99
C LEU A 90 6.55 -17.16 -13.00
N SER A 91 6.36 -15.98 -12.40
CA SER A 91 5.31 -15.71 -11.41
C SER A 91 3.90 -15.53 -12.00
N PHE A 92 3.66 -16.19 -13.14
CA PHE A 92 2.37 -16.28 -13.83
C PHE A 92 2.24 -17.60 -14.62
N PRO A 93 1.01 -18.01 -14.97
CA PRO A 93 0.79 -19.26 -15.70
C PRO A 93 1.40 -19.26 -17.10
N VAL A 94 2.21 -20.29 -17.37
CA VAL A 94 2.79 -20.59 -18.68
C VAL A 94 2.78 -22.11 -18.88
N GLU A 95 2.24 -22.59 -20.00
CA GLU A 95 2.13 -24.02 -20.29
C GLU A 95 2.75 -24.41 -21.63
N GLY A 96 3.56 -25.47 -21.64
CA GLY A 96 4.02 -26.14 -22.86
C GLY A 96 4.98 -25.34 -23.74
N VAL A 97 5.60 -24.28 -23.22
CA VAL A 97 6.39 -23.34 -24.03
C VAL A 97 7.86 -23.76 -24.18
N HIS A 98 8.51 -24.21 -23.10
CA HIS A 98 9.89 -24.69 -23.12
C HIS A 98 10.17 -25.59 -21.90
N PRO A 99 10.99 -26.66 -22.00
CA PRO A 99 11.28 -27.55 -20.87
C PRO A 99 11.99 -26.88 -19.68
N LEU A 100 12.65 -25.74 -19.91
CA LEU A 100 13.34 -24.93 -18.89
C LEU A 100 12.51 -23.74 -18.39
N VAL A 101 11.26 -23.63 -18.83
CA VAL A 101 10.37 -22.53 -18.41
C VAL A 101 9.15 -23.13 -17.75
N ARG A 102 8.95 -22.79 -16.47
CA ARG A 102 7.75 -23.11 -15.71
C ARG A 102 7.00 -21.83 -15.38
N GLY A 103 5.71 -21.95 -15.18
CA GLY A 103 4.87 -20.87 -14.67
C GLY A 103 4.20 -21.28 -13.38
N GLU A 104 3.96 -20.32 -12.50
CA GLU A 104 3.10 -20.49 -11.34
C GLU A 104 1.63 -20.73 -11.75
N ALA A 105 0.83 -21.30 -10.85
CA ALA A 105 -0.58 -21.56 -11.10
C ALA A 105 -1.44 -20.28 -11.17
N THR A 106 -0.96 -19.18 -10.61
CA THR A 106 -1.69 -17.91 -10.52
C THR A 106 -0.76 -16.75 -10.84
N ASP A 107 -1.29 -15.71 -11.47
CA ASP A 107 -0.55 -14.47 -11.67
C ASP A 107 -0.42 -13.70 -10.36
N ARG A 108 0.80 -13.28 -10.03
CA ARG A 108 1.10 -12.52 -8.81
C ARG A 108 1.33 -11.02 -9.02
N ASN A 109 1.40 -10.56 -10.26
CA ASN A 109 1.95 -9.23 -10.59
C ASN A 109 0.88 -8.22 -11.03
N GLU A 110 -0.22 -8.65 -11.66
CA GLU A 110 -1.24 -7.73 -12.22
C GLU A 110 -1.69 -6.63 -11.24
N THR A 111 -2.05 -7.02 -10.00
CA THR A 111 -2.58 -6.07 -9.01
C THR A 111 -1.56 -5.01 -8.59
N VAL A 112 -0.27 -5.37 -8.53
CA VAL A 112 0.79 -4.43 -8.15
C VAL A 112 1.21 -3.57 -9.33
N LEU A 113 1.26 -4.12 -10.55
CA LEU A 113 1.53 -3.36 -11.77
C LEU A 113 0.41 -2.34 -12.05
N ASP A 114 -0.86 -2.69 -11.86
CA ASP A 114 -2.00 -1.74 -11.86
C ASP A 114 -1.84 -0.62 -10.84
N SER A 115 -1.20 -0.90 -9.71
CA SER A 115 -0.92 0.11 -8.69
C SER A 115 0.22 1.02 -9.11
N PHE A 116 1.25 0.50 -9.76
CA PHE A 116 2.35 1.27 -10.35
C PHE A 116 1.89 2.19 -11.48
N ASP A 117 1.02 1.71 -12.36
CA ASP A 117 0.42 2.50 -13.44
C ASP A 117 -0.27 3.76 -12.91
N ARG A 118 -1.08 3.60 -11.85
CA ARG A 118 -1.82 4.71 -11.23
C ARG A 118 -0.94 5.69 -10.46
N ASN A 119 0.29 5.30 -10.13
CA ASN A 119 1.21 6.07 -9.29
C ASN A 119 2.45 6.58 -10.04
N GLY A 120 2.47 6.47 -11.38
CA GLY A 120 3.51 7.07 -12.22
C GLY A 120 4.87 6.41 -12.09
N PHE A 121 4.89 5.11 -11.80
CA PHE A 121 6.12 4.32 -11.69
C PHE A 121 6.74 4.02 -13.06
N ARG A 122 8.05 3.82 -13.07
CA ARG A 122 8.78 3.10 -14.12
C ARG A 122 9.15 1.70 -13.61
N VAL A 123 8.84 0.66 -14.36
CA VAL A 123 9.00 -0.73 -13.94
C VAL A 123 9.86 -1.47 -14.94
N TRP A 124 10.97 -2.03 -14.46
CA TRP A 124 11.74 -3.02 -15.20
C TRP A 124 11.34 -4.42 -14.76
N LEU A 125 10.94 -5.27 -15.71
CA LEU A 125 10.57 -6.66 -15.43
C LEU A 125 11.82 -7.54 -15.56
N GLN A 126 12.29 -8.12 -14.46
CA GLN A 126 13.52 -8.92 -14.42
C GLN A 126 13.25 -10.42 -14.43
N VAL A 127 14.14 -11.20 -15.05
CA VAL A 127 14.25 -12.64 -14.87
C VAL A 127 15.66 -13.09 -14.44
N GLU A 128 15.72 -14.21 -13.72
CA GLU A 128 16.90 -15.03 -13.47
C GLU A 128 16.80 -16.26 -14.38
N PRO A 129 17.45 -16.26 -15.55
CA PRO A 129 17.04 -17.15 -16.64
C PRO A 129 17.51 -18.61 -16.49
N GLY A 130 18.55 -18.88 -15.71
CA GLY A 130 19.24 -20.18 -15.75
C GLY A 130 19.70 -20.49 -17.18
N HIS A 131 19.41 -21.70 -17.66
CA HIS A 131 19.66 -22.08 -19.07
C HIS A 131 18.47 -21.82 -20.01
N ALA A 132 17.41 -21.16 -19.57
CA ALA A 132 16.27 -20.86 -20.44
C ALA A 132 16.64 -19.80 -21.50
N PRO A 133 16.10 -19.90 -22.73
CA PRO A 133 16.40 -18.95 -23.80
C PRO A 133 15.82 -17.56 -23.50
N VAL A 134 16.71 -16.58 -23.31
CA VAL A 134 16.35 -15.22 -22.90
C VAL A 134 15.37 -14.53 -23.85
N GLU A 135 15.50 -14.70 -25.17
CA GLU A 135 14.55 -14.13 -26.14
C GLU A 135 13.12 -14.65 -25.94
N GLN A 136 12.97 -15.93 -25.60
CA GLN A 136 11.66 -16.51 -25.32
C GLN A 136 11.08 -15.97 -24.00
N LEU A 137 11.93 -15.69 -23.01
CA LEU A 137 11.51 -15.06 -21.75
C LEU A 137 11.06 -13.62 -21.97
N ILE A 138 11.79 -12.86 -22.80
CA ILE A 138 11.40 -11.52 -23.23
C ILE A 138 9.99 -11.58 -23.84
N ASP A 139 9.76 -12.49 -24.79
CA ASP A 139 8.46 -12.62 -25.45
C ASP A 139 7.34 -12.97 -24.48
N LEU A 140 7.55 -13.94 -23.59
CA LEU A 140 6.54 -14.36 -22.62
C LEU A 140 6.18 -13.25 -21.64
N VAL A 141 7.19 -12.60 -21.06
CA VAL A 141 7.00 -11.56 -20.04
C VAL A 141 6.39 -10.30 -20.64
N LEU A 142 6.89 -9.83 -21.79
CA LEU A 142 6.37 -8.61 -22.42
C LEU A 142 5.01 -8.83 -23.08
N ALA A 143 4.71 -10.02 -23.60
CA ALA A 143 3.35 -10.34 -24.04
C ALA A 143 2.37 -10.36 -22.86
N ARG A 144 2.81 -10.78 -21.67
CA ARG A 144 1.98 -10.77 -20.46
C ARG A 144 1.77 -9.37 -19.91
N TYR A 145 2.84 -8.62 -19.67
CA TYR A 145 2.80 -7.39 -18.88
C TYR A 145 3.13 -6.10 -19.64
N GLY A 146 3.55 -6.17 -20.90
CA GLY A 146 3.89 -4.98 -21.71
C GLY A 146 2.71 -4.05 -22.02
N HIS A 147 1.49 -4.44 -21.64
CA HIS A 147 0.31 -3.58 -21.72
C HIS A 147 0.25 -2.53 -20.60
N HIS A 148 0.99 -2.72 -19.50
CA HIS A 148 1.07 -1.77 -18.41
C HIS A 148 1.91 -0.54 -18.81
N PRO A 149 1.35 0.69 -18.77
CA PRO A 149 2.09 1.90 -19.12
C PRO A 149 3.29 2.20 -18.20
N SER A 150 3.34 1.63 -17.00
CA SER A 150 4.50 1.74 -16.10
C SER A 150 5.70 0.92 -16.55
N VAL A 151 5.53 -0.12 -17.38
CA VAL A 151 6.64 -0.95 -17.86
C VAL A 151 7.52 -0.16 -18.81
N VAL A 152 8.83 -0.14 -18.54
CA VAL A 152 9.83 0.58 -19.36
C VAL A 152 10.83 -0.36 -20.05
N GLY A 153 10.81 -1.65 -19.72
CA GLY A 153 11.69 -2.62 -20.35
C GLY A 153 11.80 -3.93 -19.59
N PHE A 154 12.81 -4.70 -19.99
CA PHE A 154 13.08 -6.04 -19.50
C PHE A 154 14.51 -6.14 -18.96
N GLY A 155 14.69 -6.98 -17.95
CA GLY A 155 15.94 -7.18 -17.22
C GLY A 155 16.42 -8.61 -17.23
N VAL A 156 17.74 -8.78 -17.37
CA VAL A 156 18.39 -10.06 -17.15
C VAL A 156 19.33 -9.94 -15.95
N ASP A 157 19.10 -10.83 -14.98
CA ASP A 157 20.08 -11.10 -13.94
C ASP A 157 21.20 -11.99 -14.52
N VAL A 158 22.34 -11.38 -14.84
CA VAL A 158 23.40 -12.07 -15.58
C VAL A 158 24.13 -13.09 -14.71
N GLU A 159 24.08 -12.91 -13.38
CA GLU A 159 24.49 -13.89 -12.36
C GLU A 159 23.97 -15.31 -12.67
N TRP A 160 22.76 -15.38 -13.23
CA TRP A 160 22.04 -16.62 -13.54
C TRP A 160 21.95 -16.91 -15.04
N TYR A 161 22.61 -16.12 -15.90
CA TYR A 161 22.62 -16.39 -17.34
C TYR A 161 23.50 -17.60 -17.65
N ARG A 162 22.88 -18.69 -18.11
CA ARG A 162 23.51 -20.00 -18.36
C ARG A 162 24.28 -20.53 -17.15
N SER A 163 23.83 -20.18 -15.95
CA SER A 163 24.37 -20.68 -14.69
C SER A 163 23.25 -20.97 -13.69
N THR A 164 23.40 -22.04 -12.91
CA THR A 164 22.39 -22.49 -11.93
C THR A 164 22.97 -22.95 -10.58
N THR A 165 24.29 -23.16 -10.49
CA THR A 165 24.96 -23.67 -9.28
C THR A 165 25.82 -22.65 -8.58
N GLU A 166 26.57 -21.85 -9.35
CA GLU A 166 27.37 -20.76 -8.83
C GLU A 166 26.92 -19.47 -9.52
N PRO A 167 26.79 -18.36 -8.78
CA PRO A 167 26.26 -17.11 -9.31
C PRO A 167 27.19 -16.37 -10.29
N GLU A 168 28.01 -17.06 -11.07
CA GLU A 168 29.00 -16.38 -11.91
C GLU A 168 28.46 -15.92 -13.27
N GLY A 169 27.44 -16.59 -13.81
CA GLY A 169 26.93 -16.34 -15.16
C GLY A 169 27.94 -16.56 -16.31
N GLU A 170 27.43 -16.85 -17.51
CA GLU A 170 28.20 -16.68 -18.75
C GLU A 170 28.24 -15.18 -19.11
N ALA A 171 29.36 -14.71 -19.68
CA ALA A 171 29.45 -13.33 -20.13
C ALA A 171 28.49 -13.06 -21.29
N VAL A 172 27.72 -11.97 -21.22
CA VAL A 172 26.83 -11.52 -22.28
C VAL A 172 27.65 -10.84 -23.37
N THR A 173 27.58 -11.35 -24.59
CA THR A 173 28.31 -10.76 -25.72
C THR A 173 27.58 -9.54 -26.28
N ASP A 174 28.29 -8.72 -27.06
CA ASP A 174 27.66 -7.63 -27.83
C ASP A 174 26.58 -8.14 -28.80
N GLU A 175 26.67 -9.38 -29.28
CA GLU A 175 25.69 -10.00 -30.17
C GLU A 175 24.42 -10.37 -29.39
N ASP A 176 24.57 -11.04 -28.24
CA ASP A 176 23.45 -11.38 -27.35
C ASP A 176 22.70 -10.11 -26.94
N ALA A 177 23.42 -9.08 -26.49
CA ALA A 177 22.82 -7.83 -26.03
C ALA A 177 22.03 -7.12 -27.16
N LYS A 178 22.55 -7.11 -28.39
CA LYS A 178 21.83 -6.55 -29.55
C LYS A 178 20.57 -7.36 -29.89
N ALA A 179 20.67 -8.68 -29.85
CA ALA A 179 19.54 -9.56 -30.12
C ALA A 179 18.43 -9.33 -29.09
N TRP A 180 18.76 -9.24 -27.80
CA TRP A 180 17.80 -9.01 -26.73
C TRP A 180 17.17 -7.60 -26.80
N VAL A 181 17.95 -6.56 -27.09
CA VAL A 181 17.41 -5.22 -27.35
C VAL A 181 16.44 -5.24 -28.54
N ALA A 182 16.77 -5.95 -29.62
CA ALA A 182 15.88 -6.07 -30.77
C ALA A 182 14.58 -6.82 -30.43
N ALA A 183 14.67 -7.93 -29.69
CA ALA A 183 13.51 -8.68 -29.21
C ALA A 183 12.60 -7.82 -28.34
N ILE A 184 13.15 -7.09 -27.36
CA ILE A 184 12.39 -6.17 -26.50
C ILE A 184 11.70 -5.08 -27.32
N ARG A 185 12.44 -4.45 -28.26
CA ARG A 185 11.91 -3.36 -29.09
C ARG A 185 10.86 -3.83 -30.10
N ALA A 186 10.77 -5.11 -30.41
CA ALA A 186 9.70 -5.68 -31.22
C ALA A 186 8.34 -5.61 -30.51
N HIS A 187 8.31 -5.63 -29.16
CA HIS A 187 7.09 -5.40 -28.37
C HIS A 187 6.77 -3.91 -28.26
N ASN A 188 7.77 -3.09 -27.97
CA ASN A 188 7.63 -1.63 -27.92
C ASN A 188 8.97 -0.94 -28.23
N PRO A 189 9.06 -0.08 -29.26
CA PRO A 189 10.32 0.57 -29.64
C PRO A 189 10.87 1.52 -28.57
N GLY A 190 10.05 1.92 -27.59
CA GLY A 190 10.47 2.73 -26.44
C GLY A 190 11.06 1.94 -25.27
N TYR A 191 11.01 0.60 -25.30
CA TYR A 191 11.55 -0.22 -24.22
C TYR A 191 13.07 -0.38 -24.29
N GLY A 192 13.66 -0.52 -23.10
CA GLY A 192 15.08 -0.82 -22.92
C GLY A 192 15.35 -2.25 -22.45
N LEU A 193 16.61 -2.63 -22.53
CA LEU A 193 17.20 -3.74 -21.81
C LEU A 193 17.88 -3.19 -20.55
N PHE A 194 17.79 -3.88 -19.43
CA PHE A 194 18.81 -3.74 -18.39
C PHE A 194 19.55 -5.06 -18.16
N LEU A 195 20.83 -4.95 -17.85
CA LEU A 195 21.69 -6.09 -17.49
C LEU A 195 22.29 -5.83 -16.12
N LYS A 196 22.19 -6.80 -15.22
CA LYS A 196 22.68 -6.70 -13.85
C LYS A 196 23.79 -7.70 -13.58
N HIS A 197 24.90 -7.22 -13.00
CA HIS A 197 26.00 -8.02 -12.45
C HIS A 197 26.94 -7.10 -11.65
N TRP A 198 27.76 -7.65 -10.76
CA TRP A 198 28.88 -6.94 -10.12
C TRP A 198 30.19 -6.94 -10.93
N GLU A 199 30.32 -7.81 -11.95
CA GLU A 199 31.54 -7.99 -12.73
C GLU A 199 31.38 -7.39 -14.12
N GLN A 200 32.22 -6.42 -14.44
CA GLN A 200 32.16 -5.70 -15.72
C GLN A 200 32.38 -6.61 -16.92
N GLU A 201 33.22 -7.64 -16.78
CA GLU A 201 33.54 -8.60 -17.85
C GLU A 201 32.39 -9.55 -18.20
N LYS A 202 31.34 -9.59 -17.38
CA LYS A 202 30.13 -10.37 -17.61
C LYS A 202 29.12 -9.63 -18.49
N LEU A 203 29.33 -8.34 -18.73
CA LEU A 203 28.45 -7.47 -19.50
C LEU A 203 29.05 -7.14 -20.88
N PRO A 204 28.23 -6.74 -21.86
CA PRO A 204 28.70 -6.52 -23.23
C PRO A 204 29.78 -5.44 -23.30
N PRO A 205 30.94 -5.73 -23.93
CA PRO A 205 32.10 -4.87 -23.84
C PRO A 205 31.92 -3.52 -24.53
N THR A 206 31.12 -3.42 -25.61
CA THR A 206 31.05 -2.18 -26.42
C THR A 206 29.64 -1.65 -26.68
N VAL A 207 28.61 -2.51 -26.66
CA VAL A 207 27.24 -2.06 -26.95
C VAL A 207 26.68 -1.27 -25.77
N ARG A 208 26.05 -0.12 -26.06
CA ARG A 208 25.43 0.76 -25.05
C ARG A 208 24.01 1.20 -25.40
N ASP A 209 23.63 1.20 -26.68
CA ASP A 209 22.32 1.71 -27.11
C ASP A 209 21.18 0.85 -26.55
N GLY A 210 20.23 1.51 -25.88
CA GLY A 210 19.07 0.85 -25.30
C GLY A 210 19.35 -0.01 -24.07
N ILE A 211 20.55 0.08 -23.47
CA ILE A 211 20.96 -0.75 -22.32
C ILE A 211 21.18 0.11 -21.08
N LEU A 212 20.59 -0.28 -19.95
CA LEU A 212 20.92 0.18 -18.60
C LEU A 212 21.81 -0.87 -17.90
N PHE A 213 22.99 -0.46 -17.44
CA PHE A 213 23.93 -1.37 -16.74
C PHE A 213 23.78 -1.22 -15.23
N VAL A 214 23.33 -2.29 -14.56
CA VAL A 214 23.03 -2.28 -13.13
C VAL A 214 24.16 -2.98 -12.37
N ASP A 215 24.83 -2.25 -11.50
CA ASP A 215 25.78 -2.82 -10.55
C ASP A 215 24.99 -3.28 -9.30
N ASP A 216 25.26 -4.50 -8.86
CA ASP A 216 24.66 -5.11 -7.69
C ASP A 216 25.70 -5.66 -6.69
N SER A 217 26.91 -5.11 -6.72
CA SER A 217 27.96 -5.39 -5.75
C SER A 217 27.52 -5.21 -4.31
N GLN A 218 28.11 -6.04 -3.44
CA GLN A 218 27.86 -6.08 -2.01
C GLN A 218 29.12 -6.57 -1.29
N ILE A 219 29.11 -6.65 0.04
CA ILE A 219 30.27 -7.04 0.88
C ILE A 219 31.36 -5.94 0.83
N LEU A 220 30.92 -4.69 0.69
CA LEU A 220 31.77 -3.52 0.64
C LEU A 220 32.06 -3.03 2.06
N PRO A 221 33.32 -2.69 2.40
CA PRO A 221 33.71 -2.42 3.79
C PRO A 221 33.25 -1.04 4.30
N SER A 222 32.87 -0.12 3.42
CA SER A 222 32.45 1.25 3.76
C SER A 222 31.71 1.94 2.61
N LEU A 223 31.09 3.08 2.91
CA LEU A 223 30.52 3.99 1.91
C LEU A 223 31.56 4.43 0.88
N ASP A 224 32.77 4.81 1.31
CA ASP A 224 33.83 5.26 0.40
C ASP A 224 34.26 4.15 -0.57
N ALA A 225 34.31 2.90 -0.10
CA ALA A 225 34.63 1.76 -0.96
C ALA A 225 33.53 1.51 -2.01
N MET A 226 32.26 1.56 -1.60
CA MET A 226 31.12 1.47 -2.52
C MET A 226 31.16 2.56 -3.58
N VAL A 227 31.36 3.81 -3.16
CA VAL A 227 31.41 4.95 -4.09
C VAL A 227 32.60 4.83 -5.06
N ALA A 228 33.76 4.37 -4.59
CA ALA A 228 34.92 4.18 -5.45
C ALA A 228 34.69 3.11 -6.52
N GLU A 229 34.07 1.99 -6.15
CA GLU A 229 33.73 0.91 -7.07
C GLU A 229 32.67 1.33 -8.09
N PHE A 230 31.58 1.94 -7.62
CA PHE A 230 30.50 2.43 -8.49
C PHE A 230 30.97 3.56 -9.43
N ALA A 231 31.96 4.35 -9.02
CA ALA A 231 32.62 5.31 -9.90
C ALA A 231 33.42 4.62 -11.02
N GLU A 232 34.04 3.47 -10.75
CA GLU A 232 34.68 2.66 -11.79
C GLU A 232 33.64 2.04 -12.73
N TRP A 233 32.55 1.49 -12.18
CA TRP A 233 31.42 1.01 -12.98
C TRP A 233 30.90 2.07 -13.95
N GLY A 234 30.65 3.27 -13.43
CA GLY A 234 30.23 4.43 -14.23
C GLY A 234 31.19 4.76 -15.37
N ARG A 235 32.51 4.70 -15.13
CA ARG A 235 33.54 4.95 -16.15
C ARG A 235 33.56 3.86 -17.22
N SER A 236 33.46 2.59 -16.84
CA SER A 236 33.53 1.45 -17.77
C SER A 236 32.36 1.40 -18.75
N PHE A 237 31.17 1.79 -18.32
CA PHE A 237 29.98 1.80 -19.16
C PHE A 237 29.68 3.15 -19.81
N ALA A 238 30.44 4.20 -19.52
CA ALA A 238 30.28 5.50 -20.17
C ALA A 238 30.41 5.39 -21.71
N PRO A 239 29.59 6.12 -22.50
CA PRO A 239 28.56 7.08 -22.08
C PRO A 239 27.19 6.46 -21.77
N GLY A 240 27.08 5.13 -21.72
CA GLY A 240 25.84 4.42 -21.40
C GLY A 240 25.32 4.74 -19.99
N PRO A 241 24.00 4.65 -19.76
CA PRO A 241 23.41 4.87 -18.45
C PRO A 241 23.73 3.69 -17.51
N VAL A 242 23.98 4.01 -16.24
CA VAL A 242 24.19 3.00 -15.19
C VAL A 242 23.18 3.16 -14.06
N ALA A 243 22.96 2.10 -13.30
CA ALA A 243 22.16 2.12 -12.08
C ALA A 243 22.79 1.23 -11.01
N PHE A 244 22.31 1.37 -9.77
CA PHE A 244 22.95 0.73 -8.61
C PHE A 244 21.90 0.10 -7.70
N GLN A 245 22.11 -1.16 -7.32
CA GLN A 245 21.41 -1.78 -6.18
C GLN A 245 22.24 -1.57 -4.92
N VAL A 246 21.58 -1.14 -3.84
CA VAL A 246 22.22 -0.86 -2.55
C VAL A 246 21.37 -1.37 -1.39
N GLY A 247 21.96 -1.42 -0.20
CA GLY A 247 21.26 -1.80 1.02
C GLY A 247 21.33 -3.29 1.35
N TYR A 248 22.27 -4.04 0.76
CA TYR A 248 22.43 -5.45 1.07
C TYR A 248 22.69 -5.70 2.57
N PRO A 249 22.26 -6.87 3.12
CA PRO A 249 22.53 -7.23 4.50
C PRO A 249 24.02 -7.29 4.86
N SER A 250 24.87 -7.66 3.89
CA SER A 250 26.33 -7.74 4.03
C SER A 250 26.98 -6.37 4.30
N ASP A 251 26.42 -5.31 3.73
CA ASP A 251 26.89 -3.92 3.89
C ASP A 251 26.28 -3.22 5.12
N ARG A 252 25.28 -3.86 5.74
CA ARG A 252 24.56 -3.34 6.91
C ARG A 252 25.44 -2.83 8.04
N PRO A 253 26.58 -3.47 8.39
CA PRO A 253 27.42 -3.01 9.49
C PRO A 253 27.84 -1.53 9.42
N TRP A 254 27.98 -0.96 8.22
CA TRP A 254 28.31 0.45 8.05
C TRP A 254 27.09 1.30 7.68
N TRP A 255 26.22 0.86 6.75
CA TRP A 255 25.12 1.74 6.32
C TRP A 255 24.10 1.96 7.42
N SER A 256 23.93 1.02 8.36
CA SER A 256 22.98 1.18 9.48
C SER A 256 23.41 2.25 10.50
N ARG A 257 24.60 2.86 10.33
CA ARG A 257 25.11 3.95 11.17
C ARG A 257 24.82 5.33 10.58
N LEU A 258 24.35 5.39 9.34
CA LEU A 258 23.93 6.62 8.67
C LEU A 258 22.56 7.06 9.20
N GLY A 259 22.27 8.36 9.10
CA GLY A 259 21.01 8.94 9.58
C GLY A 259 19.83 8.67 8.63
N ASP A 260 20.06 8.82 7.32
CA ASP A 260 19.12 8.47 6.24
C ASP A 260 19.90 7.68 5.17
N PRO A 261 20.17 6.37 5.41
CA PRO A 261 21.06 5.59 4.56
C PRO A 261 20.74 5.66 3.06
N PRO A 262 19.48 5.54 2.60
CA PRO A 262 19.17 5.65 1.17
C PRO A 262 19.56 7.01 0.57
N ARG A 263 19.32 8.11 1.30
CA ARG A 263 19.66 9.45 0.84
C ARG A 263 21.17 9.64 0.81
N GLU A 264 21.84 9.37 1.93
CA GLU A 264 23.28 9.62 2.07
C GLU A 264 24.11 8.77 1.10
N ILE A 265 23.75 7.49 0.92
CA ILE A 265 24.38 6.62 -0.08
C ILE A 265 24.10 7.13 -1.50
N GLY A 266 22.83 7.40 -1.82
CA GLY A 266 22.45 7.84 -3.16
C GLY A 266 23.09 9.16 -3.56
N GLU A 267 23.14 10.16 -2.67
CA GLU A 267 23.80 11.44 -2.94
C GLU A 267 25.30 11.27 -3.19
N ALA A 268 25.97 10.39 -2.44
CA ALA A 268 27.39 10.11 -2.62
C ALA A 268 27.67 9.42 -3.98
N ILE A 269 26.83 8.47 -4.39
CA ILE A 269 26.94 7.80 -5.69
C ILE A 269 26.69 8.79 -6.83
N LEU A 270 25.60 9.57 -6.77
CA LEU A 270 25.26 10.54 -7.82
C LEU A 270 26.31 11.63 -7.99
N ALA A 271 27.01 12.00 -6.92
CA ALA A 271 28.14 12.93 -6.99
C ALA A 271 29.36 12.33 -7.71
N ALA A 272 29.59 11.02 -7.59
CA ALA A 272 30.74 10.32 -8.16
C ALA A 272 30.49 9.74 -9.56
N VAL A 273 29.22 9.53 -9.95
CA VAL A 273 28.82 8.82 -11.16
C VAL A 273 27.90 9.67 -12.05
N PRO A 274 28.43 10.49 -12.97
CA PRO A 274 27.64 11.43 -13.77
C PRO A 274 26.63 10.78 -14.74
N ASN A 275 26.84 9.51 -15.11
CA ASN A 275 25.93 8.74 -15.96
C ASN A 275 24.96 7.85 -15.16
N ALA A 276 24.90 7.98 -13.84
CA ALA A 276 23.91 7.29 -13.01
C ALA A 276 22.49 7.75 -13.37
N ARG A 277 21.60 6.80 -13.63
CA ARG A 277 20.20 7.03 -14.03
C ARG A 277 19.18 6.36 -13.13
N ALA A 278 19.55 5.39 -12.31
CA ALA A 278 18.66 4.88 -11.28
C ALA A 278 19.38 4.38 -10.02
N LEU A 279 18.67 4.42 -8.88
CA LEU A 279 19.10 3.90 -7.58
C LEU A 279 18.01 3.00 -7.00
N PHE A 280 18.37 1.79 -6.59
CA PHE A 280 17.42 0.80 -6.07
C PHE A 280 17.85 0.29 -4.69
N TRP A 281 16.98 0.46 -3.69
CA TRP A 281 17.17 -0.22 -2.41
C TRP A 281 16.69 -1.68 -2.51
N VAL A 282 17.49 -2.64 -2.05
CA VAL A 282 17.11 -4.07 -2.15
C VAL A 282 16.07 -4.48 -1.11
N ASP A 283 15.17 -5.36 -1.52
CA ASP A 283 14.10 -5.95 -0.72
C ASP A 283 14.57 -6.74 0.52
N PHE A 284 15.80 -7.26 0.52
CA PHE A 284 16.35 -8.00 1.68
C PHE A 284 16.36 -7.20 2.99
N THR A 285 16.48 -5.87 2.90
CA THR A 285 16.55 -4.96 4.07
C THR A 285 15.54 -3.82 3.96
N VAL A 286 14.68 -3.81 2.94
CA VAL A 286 13.73 -2.72 2.70
C VAL A 286 12.78 -2.53 3.88
N ASN A 287 12.37 -3.59 4.58
CA ASN A 287 11.51 -3.46 5.77
C ASN A 287 12.24 -2.86 6.99
N GLU A 288 13.58 -2.79 7.00
CA GLU A 288 14.33 -2.12 8.08
C GLU A 288 14.38 -0.61 7.86
N VAL A 289 14.49 -0.19 6.60
CA VAL A 289 14.64 1.21 6.21
C VAL A 289 13.31 1.88 5.94
N PHE A 290 12.37 1.12 5.37
CA PHE A 290 11.00 1.52 5.11
C PHE A 290 10.07 0.56 5.87
N PRO A 291 9.95 0.68 7.19
CA PRO A 291 9.18 -0.27 7.98
C PRO A 291 7.74 -0.32 7.49
N PRO A 292 7.16 -1.53 7.30
CA PRO A 292 5.74 -1.61 7.05
C PRO A 292 5.01 -0.94 8.20
N GLU A 293 3.86 -0.32 7.92
CA GLU A 293 3.01 0.13 9.01
C GLU A 293 2.80 -1.05 9.98
N PRO A 294 2.82 -0.80 11.30
CA PRO A 294 2.41 -1.82 12.25
C PRO A 294 1.11 -2.39 11.71
N LEU A 295 1.02 -3.73 11.58
CA LEU A 295 -0.25 -4.34 11.23
C LEU A 295 -1.25 -3.72 12.20
N ALA A 296 -2.17 -2.89 11.70
CA ALA A 296 -3.35 -2.57 12.47
C ALA A 296 -3.90 -3.95 12.81
N ALA A 297 -3.77 -4.37 14.08
CA ALA A 297 -4.32 -5.62 14.53
C ALA A 297 -5.75 -5.58 14.01
N THR A 298 -6.08 -6.45 13.04
CA THR A 298 -7.41 -6.45 12.44
C THR A 298 -8.33 -6.58 13.63
N LYS A 299 -9.05 -5.51 13.98
CA LYS A 299 -9.92 -5.53 15.15
C LYS A 299 -10.78 -6.76 14.97
N PRO A 300 -10.79 -7.71 15.93
CA PRO A 300 -11.62 -8.88 15.81
C PRO A 300 -13.05 -8.41 15.51
N PRO A 301 -13.81 -9.15 14.67
CA PRO A 301 -15.18 -8.77 14.34
C PRO A 301 -15.95 -8.55 15.63
N ILE A 302 -16.76 -7.48 15.69
CA ILE A 302 -17.56 -7.17 16.87
C ILE A 302 -18.64 -8.25 17.02
N VAL A 303 -18.44 -9.14 17.98
CA VAL A 303 -19.46 -10.10 18.43
C VAL A 303 -19.97 -9.59 19.77
N GLY A 304 -21.14 -8.94 19.71
CA GLY A 304 -21.67 -8.13 20.80
C GLY A 304 -22.79 -8.78 21.60
N VAL A 305 -22.83 -8.51 22.91
CA VAL A 305 -23.99 -8.79 23.78
C VAL A 305 -24.55 -7.50 24.37
N LYS A 306 -25.86 -7.42 24.56
CA LYS A 306 -26.54 -6.28 25.19
C LYS A 306 -27.00 -6.65 26.60
N ILE A 307 -26.57 -5.90 27.61
CA ILE A 307 -26.85 -6.20 29.02
C ILE A 307 -27.08 -4.93 29.83
N TYR A 308 -28.18 -4.87 30.59
CA TYR A 308 -28.56 -3.68 31.34
C TYR A 308 -28.28 -3.77 32.84
N ASP A 309 -28.46 -4.96 33.41
CA ASP A 309 -28.19 -5.27 34.82
C ASP A 309 -27.70 -6.73 34.92
N TYR A 310 -26.86 -7.02 35.91
CA TYR A 310 -26.39 -8.35 36.24
C TYR A 310 -25.88 -8.41 37.68
N LYS A 311 -26.45 -9.31 38.49
CA LYS A 311 -26.13 -9.46 39.91
C LYS A 311 -25.42 -10.77 40.25
N GLY A 312 -25.08 -11.57 39.24
CA GLY A 312 -24.42 -12.86 39.40
C GLY A 312 -22.89 -12.74 39.46
N ASP A 313 -22.23 -13.88 39.29
CA ASP A 313 -20.77 -13.98 39.23
C ASP A 313 -20.22 -13.45 37.90
N LEU A 314 -19.50 -12.33 37.97
CA LEU A 314 -18.90 -11.67 36.81
C LEU A 314 -17.82 -12.52 36.16
N GLU A 315 -17.02 -13.27 36.91
CA GLU A 315 -15.98 -14.11 36.32
C GLU A 315 -16.60 -15.22 35.47
N ALA A 316 -17.66 -15.85 36.00
CA ALA A 316 -18.39 -16.88 35.29
C ALA A 316 -19.07 -16.33 34.01
N LEU A 317 -19.64 -15.12 34.09
CA LEU A 317 -20.26 -14.45 32.95
C LEU A 317 -19.25 -14.17 31.82
N PHE A 318 -18.12 -13.56 32.14
CA PHE A 318 -17.11 -13.20 31.13
C PHE A 318 -16.38 -14.42 30.59
N GLU A 319 -16.19 -15.47 31.40
CA GLU A 319 -15.69 -16.75 30.91
C GLU A 319 -16.66 -17.40 29.92
N GLN A 320 -17.98 -17.31 30.17
CA GLN A 320 -18.98 -17.76 29.22
C GLN A 320 -18.93 -16.95 27.91
N TRP A 321 -18.80 -15.62 28.01
CA TRP A 321 -18.65 -14.74 26.84
C TRP A 321 -17.44 -15.10 25.99
N ARG A 322 -16.30 -15.33 26.64
CA ARG A 322 -15.07 -15.77 25.98
C ARG A 322 -15.26 -17.08 25.21
N ARG A 323 -15.94 -18.07 25.82
CA ARG A 323 -16.24 -19.36 25.15
C ARG A 323 -17.18 -19.21 23.95
N LEU A 324 -18.07 -18.23 23.99
CA LEU A 324 -19.01 -17.92 22.90
C LEU A 324 -18.40 -16.99 21.84
N GLY A 325 -17.15 -16.55 22.02
CA GLY A 325 -16.49 -15.61 21.11
C GLY A 325 -17.04 -14.19 21.17
N ILE A 326 -17.72 -13.81 22.27
CA ILE A 326 -18.19 -12.44 22.49
C ILE A 326 -16.99 -11.56 22.83
N THR A 327 -16.80 -10.50 22.05
CA THR A 327 -15.67 -9.56 22.15
C THR A 327 -16.11 -8.20 22.70
N THR A 328 -17.42 -7.94 22.75
CA THR A 328 -17.96 -6.60 22.99
C THR A 328 -19.26 -6.68 23.81
N ALA A 329 -19.44 -5.76 24.76
CA ALA A 329 -20.66 -5.63 25.55
C ALA A 329 -21.26 -4.22 25.46
N PHE A 330 -22.53 -4.15 25.06
CA PHE A 330 -23.36 -2.95 25.12
C PHE A 330 -24.05 -2.91 26.47
N VAL A 331 -23.58 -2.04 27.36
CA VAL A 331 -23.88 -2.07 28.79
C VAL A 331 -24.75 -0.88 29.22
N GLY A 332 -25.75 -1.13 30.07
CA GLY A 332 -26.49 -0.04 30.73
C GLY A 332 -25.56 0.82 31.60
N ALA A 333 -25.87 2.12 31.73
CA ALA A 333 -25.04 3.06 32.50
C ALA A 333 -24.79 2.63 33.95
N ASP A 334 -25.78 2.06 34.63
CA ASP A 334 -25.64 1.57 36.01
C ASP A 334 -24.62 0.43 36.12
N LEU A 335 -24.67 -0.54 35.19
CA LEU A 335 -23.74 -1.68 35.17
C LEU A 335 -22.34 -1.24 34.73
N ALA A 336 -22.25 -0.36 33.72
CA ALA A 336 -21.02 0.30 33.32
C ALA A 336 -20.41 1.13 34.46
N GLY A 337 -21.26 1.56 35.42
CA GLY A 337 -20.98 2.27 36.66
C GLY A 337 -20.06 1.53 37.62
N ARG A 338 -20.08 0.20 37.60
CA ARG A 338 -19.44 -0.62 38.62
C ARG A 338 -17.97 -0.91 38.29
N ASP A 339 -17.09 -0.65 39.25
CA ASP A 339 -15.65 -0.90 39.14
C ASP A 339 -15.33 -2.38 38.88
N ASP A 340 -16.03 -3.28 39.57
CA ASP A 340 -15.85 -4.73 39.45
C ASP A 340 -16.12 -5.21 38.02
N PHE A 341 -17.22 -4.76 37.41
CA PHE A 341 -17.59 -5.08 36.03
C PHE A 341 -16.55 -4.58 35.02
N ARG A 342 -16.11 -3.32 35.15
CA ARG A 342 -15.08 -2.75 34.26
C ARG A 342 -13.74 -3.48 34.40
N ALA A 343 -13.36 -3.85 35.63
CA ALA A 343 -12.12 -4.57 35.89
C ALA A 343 -12.10 -5.95 35.22
N VAL A 344 -13.21 -6.72 35.31
CA VAL A 344 -13.32 -8.01 34.63
C VAL A 344 -13.33 -7.84 33.11
N ALA A 345 -14.06 -6.85 32.57
CA ALA A 345 -14.08 -6.57 31.13
C ALA A 345 -12.70 -6.23 30.57
N ALA A 346 -11.96 -5.35 31.24
CA ALA A 346 -10.61 -4.97 30.84
C ALA A 346 -9.65 -6.17 30.87
N ARG A 347 -9.69 -6.97 31.94
CA ARG A 347 -8.82 -8.15 32.09
C ARG A 347 -9.11 -9.24 31.04
N THR A 348 -10.36 -9.36 30.61
CA THR A 348 -10.78 -10.37 29.62
C THR A 348 -10.75 -9.87 28.18
N GLY A 349 -10.37 -8.61 27.95
CA GLY A 349 -10.30 -8.02 26.62
C GLY A 349 -11.66 -7.76 25.98
N THR A 350 -12.71 -7.57 26.78
CA THR A 350 -14.06 -7.25 26.28
C THR A 350 -14.23 -5.73 26.14
N GLU A 351 -14.48 -5.24 24.93
CA GLU A 351 -14.78 -3.82 24.70
C GLU A 351 -16.16 -3.45 25.27
N LEU A 352 -16.25 -2.29 25.93
CA LEU A 352 -17.50 -1.81 26.53
C LEU A 352 -18.07 -0.61 25.76
N PHE A 353 -19.35 -0.68 25.40
CA PHE A 353 -20.12 0.42 24.84
C PHE A 353 -21.25 0.77 25.78
N VAL A 354 -21.29 1.99 26.31
CA VAL A 354 -22.33 2.40 27.25
C VAL A 354 -23.60 2.83 26.51
N ILE A 355 -24.73 2.22 26.88
CA ILE A 355 -26.04 2.54 26.35
C ILE A 355 -26.55 3.80 27.06
N PHE A 356 -26.65 4.90 26.32
CA PHE A 356 -27.23 6.14 26.79
C PHE A 356 -28.65 6.32 26.19
N PRO A 357 -29.73 6.15 26.98
CA PRO A 357 -31.09 6.31 26.47
C PRO A 357 -31.40 7.80 26.24
N VAL A 358 -31.49 8.17 24.96
CA VAL A 358 -31.78 9.56 24.54
C VAL A 358 -33.28 9.88 24.66
N PHE A 359 -34.13 8.96 24.22
CA PHE A 359 -35.58 9.19 24.11
C PHE A 359 -36.39 8.51 25.22
N TYR A 360 -35.83 7.49 25.88
CA TYR A 360 -36.51 6.76 26.94
C TYR A 360 -36.21 7.41 28.30
N ALA A 361 -37.24 8.03 28.89
CA ALA A 361 -37.10 8.85 30.10
C ALA A 361 -38.37 8.77 30.98
N PRO A 362 -38.74 7.58 31.49
CA PRO A 362 -40.03 7.37 32.15
C PRO A 362 -40.19 8.18 33.45
N ASP A 363 -39.10 8.43 34.18
CA ASP A 363 -39.14 9.18 35.44
C ASP A 363 -39.30 10.70 35.19
N GLU A 364 -38.73 11.22 34.11
CA GLU A 364 -38.96 12.57 33.61
C GLU A 364 -40.40 12.73 33.10
N LEU A 365 -40.90 11.78 32.31
CA LEU A 365 -42.26 11.80 31.74
C LEU A 365 -43.35 11.72 32.82
N LYS A 366 -43.08 11.06 33.95
CA LYS A 366 -43.97 11.06 35.12
C LYS A 366 -44.00 12.42 35.84
N ARG A 367 -42.86 13.11 35.91
CA ARG A 367 -42.72 14.42 36.56
C ARG A 367 -43.25 15.56 35.70
N ASP A 368 -43.08 15.45 34.38
CA ASP A 368 -43.50 16.44 33.41
C ASP A 368 -44.14 15.76 32.18
N PRO A 369 -45.47 15.62 32.17
CA PRO A 369 -46.20 15.04 31.06
C PRO A 369 -46.15 15.84 29.75
N ASP A 370 -45.67 17.09 29.74
CA ASP A 370 -45.52 17.88 28.51
C ASP A 370 -44.29 17.46 27.69
N LEU A 371 -43.41 16.65 28.29
CA LEU A 371 -42.25 16.07 27.64
C LEU A 371 -42.57 14.91 26.72
N TRP A 372 -43.79 14.37 26.73
CA TRP A 372 -44.16 13.28 25.84
C TRP A 372 -43.98 13.66 24.37
N ALA A 373 -43.34 12.78 23.60
CA ALA A 373 -43.48 12.81 22.16
C ALA A 373 -44.93 12.46 21.79
N VAL A 374 -45.41 13.07 20.70
CA VAL A 374 -46.75 12.83 20.18
C VAL A 374 -46.67 12.19 18.79
N THR A 375 -47.53 11.22 18.54
CA THR A 375 -47.67 10.60 17.22
C THR A 375 -48.34 11.55 16.25
N ALA A 376 -48.36 11.20 14.95
CA ALA A 376 -49.11 11.96 13.94
C ALA A 376 -50.63 12.05 14.23
N LYS A 377 -51.15 11.19 15.13
CA LYS A 377 -52.55 11.20 15.57
C LYS A 377 -52.79 12.05 16.82
N GLY A 378 -51.76 12.71 17.35
CA GLY A 378 -51.82 13.50 18.58
C GLY A 378 -51.81 12.66 19.87
N GLU A 379 -51.54 11.37 19.77
CA GLU A 379 -51.47 10.46 20.92
C GLU A 379 -50.06 10.46 21.52
N ARG A 380 -49.94 10.10 22.80
CA ARG A 380 -48.63 9.89 23.43
C ARG A 380 -47.87 8.78 22.70
N ALA A 381 -46.64 9.06 22.29
CA ALA A 381 -45.77 8.10 21.63
C ALA A 381 -45.29 7.07 22.66
N LYS A 382 -45.87 5.87 22.58
CA LYS A 382 -45.54 4.70 23.39
C LYS A 382 -45.55 3.47 22.47
N ASP A 383 -44.55 2.62 22.63
CA ASP A 383 -44.50 1.32 21.96
C ASP A 383 -44.16 0.25 22.99
N ASP A 384 -45.10 -0.67 23.22
CA ASP A 384 -45.08 -1.62 24.34
C ASP A 384 -44.82 -0.93 25.70
N TRP A 385 -43.68 -1.22 26.33
CA TRP A 385 -43.25 -0.62 27.60
C TRP A 385 -42.42 0.66 27.41
N VAL A 386 -42.02 1.00 26.19
CA VAL A 386 -41.11 2.13 25.91
C VAL A 386 -41.92 3.43 25.78
N GLU A 387 -41.58 4.39 26.63
CA GLU A 387 -42.21 5.71 26.67
C GLU A 387 -41.25 6.75 26.10
N PHE A 388 -41.69 7.49 25.07
CA PHE A 388 -40.82 8.38 24.31
C PHE A 388 -40.98 9.84 24.74
N ALA A 389 -39.87 10.45 25.16
CA ALA A 389 -39.76 11.88 25.37
C ALA A 389 -39.45 12.62 24.05
N CYS A 390 -39.98 13.82 23.91
CA CYS A 390 -39.84 14.65 22.74
C CYS A 390 -38.47 15.36 22.75
N PRO A 391 -37.55 15.05 21.80
CA PRO A 391 -36.19 15.58 21.82
C PRO A 391 -36.09 17.06 21.44
N THR A 392 -37.16 17.65 20.90
CA THR A 392 -37.19 19.07 20.55
C THR A 392 -37.43 19.96 21.76
N ARG A 393 -37.94 19.41 22.88
CA ARG A 393 -38.12 20.13 24.15
C ARG A 393 -36.75 20.56 24.68
N GLU A 394 -36.53 21.87 24.74
CA GLU A 394 -35.21 22.43 25.06
C GLU A 394 -34.70 22.00 26.44
N ALA A 395 -35.55 22.05 27.46
CA ALA A 395 -35.19 21.63 28.82
C ALA A 395 -34.79 20.15 28.88
N PHE A 396 -35.53 19.28 28.20
CA PHE A 396 -35.21 17.85 28.11
C PHE A 396 -33.90 17.61 27.38
N ARG A 397 -33.70 18.26 26.23
CA ARG A 397 -32.46 18.15 25.46
C ARG A 397 -31.24 18.60 26.27
N ARG A 398 -31.35 19.73 26.98
CA ARG A 398 -30.27 20.25 27.83
C ARG A 398 -29.90 19.27 28.93
N ALA A 399 -30.91 18.71 29.61
CA ALA A 399 -30.70 17.70 30.65
C ALA A 399 -30.05 16.42 30.09
N ARG A 400 -30.43 15.97 28.88
CA ARG A 400 -29.77 14.81 28.23
C ARG A 400 -28.31 15.08 27.88
N VAL A 401 -27.99 16.28 27.42
CA VAL A 401 -26.60 16.66 27.14
C VAL A 401 -25.78 16.65 28.43
N GLU A 402 -26.30 17.23 29.51
CA GLU A 402 -25.64 17.23 30.83
C GLU A 402 -25.38 15.82 31.34
N GLN A 403 -26.39 14.94 31.29
CA GLN A 403 -26.24 13.52 31.67
C GLN A 403 -25.20 12.77 30.80
N ALA A 404 -25.14 13.07 29.50
CA ALA A 404 -24.13 12.48 28.62
C ALA A 404 -22.72 12.99 28.96
N CYS A 405 -22.57 14.28 29.28
CA CYS A 405 -21.31 14.85 29.74
C CYS A 405 -20.86 14.20 31.06
N GLU A 406 -21.76 14.04 32.04
CA GLU A 406 -21.46 13.36 33.30
C GLU A 406 -21.00 11.92 33.08
N LEU A 407 -21.64 11.20 32.16
CA LEU A 407 -21.30 9.82 31.82
C LEU A 407 -19.90 9.69 31.22
N VAL A 408 -19.46 10.67 30.43
CA VAL A 408 -18.15 10.68 29.76
C VAL A 408 -17.05 11.24 30.68
N SER A 409 -17.37 12.21 31.54
CA SER A 409 -16.39 12.88 32.41
C SER A 409 -16.14 12.14 33.73
N SER A 410 -16.99 11.19 34.12
CA SER A 410 -16.79 10.43 35.35
C SER A 410 -15.95 9.17 35.12
N PRO A 411 -14.95 8.86 35.97
CA PRO A 411 -14.27 7.56 35.95
C PRO A 411 -15.20 6.39 36.34
N ALA A 412 -16.40 6.67 36.84
CA ALA A 412 -17.48 5.72 37.09
C ALA A 412 -18.87 6.39 36.93
N PRO A 413 -19.79 5.90 36.07
CA PRO A 413 -21.14 6.45 35.93
C PRO A 413 -21.87 6.67 37.28
N PRO A 414 -22.65 7.76 37.43
CA PRO A 414 -23.38 8.02 38.67
C PRO A 414 -24.43 6.93 38.91
N ALA A 415 -24.35 6.26 40.05
CA ALA A 415 -25.41 5.36 40.51
C ALA A 415 -26.71 6.17 40.71
N LYS A 416 -27.83 5.68 40.18
CA LYS A 416 -29.16 6.23 40.54
C LYS A 416 -29.28 6.23 42.07
N ARG A 417 -29.42 7.43 42.67
CA ARG A 417 -29.92 7.56 44.04
C ARG A 417 -31.38 7.08 44.03
N SER A 418 -31.62 5.82 44.41
CA SER A 418 -32.94 5.38 44.83
C SER A 418 -33.31 6.20 46.05
N GLY A 419 -34.34 7.03 45.92
CA GLY A 419 -34.90 7.79 47.05
C GLY A 419 -35.29 6.84 48.18
N GLU A 420 -34.89 7.21 49.39
CA GLU A 420 -35.42 6.69 50.65
C GLU A 420 -36.94 6.87 50.67
N HIS A 421 -37.66 5.76 50.75
CA HIS A 421 -38.96 5.68 51.39
C HIS A 421 -38.86 4.60 52.45
N GLY A 422 -38.86 5.07 53.70
CA GLY A 422 -38.47 4.37 54.92
C GLY A 422 -37.76 5.35 55.83
#